data_AF-A0A2M7D7F5-F1
#
_entry.id   AF-A0A2M7D7F5-F1
#
_cell.length_a   1.000
_cell.length_b   1.000
_cell.length_c   1.000
_cell.angle_alpha   90.00
_cell.angle_beta   90.00
_cell.angle_gamma   90.00
#
_symmetry.space_group_name_H-M   'P 1'
#
loop_
_entity.id
_entity.type
_entity.pdbx_description
1 polymer ?
#
loop_
_entity_poly.entity_id
_entity_poly.type
_entity_poly.pdbx_seq_one_letter_code
_entity_poly.pdbx_strand_id
1 'polypeptide(L)'
;MNLEEKKSVLDKLYYEMWMLNESFFQPNYVYVPSSRCGVENNALLESFLIHARNLFDFFQDKQYPDDINYFDFGVRKIVIELPFNNGMHEINKYLAHLTKERIEKEKPKWNRGKIRENINNGLAEFLNNLPVDIFPTKEGRVKSDFESLLK
;
A
#
# COMPACT_ATOMS: atom_id res chain seq x y z
N MET A 1 16.18 10.36 -11.74
CA MET A 1 16.17 10.59 -10.28
C MET A 1 17.58 10.40 -9.72
N ASN A 2 18.11 11.41 -9.01
CA ASN A 2 19.42 11.35 -8.34
C ASN A 2 19.33 10.55 -7.01
N LEU A 3 20.47 10.31 -6.36
CA LEU A 3 20.53 9.48 -5.15
C LEU A 3 19.73 10.06 -3.97
N GLU A 4 19.78 11.37 -3.75
CA GLU A 4 19.08 12.04 -2.64
C GLU A 4 17.56 12.06 -2.84
N GLU A 5 17.11 12.19 -4.09
CA GLU A 5 15.71 12.02 -4.45
C GLU A 5 15.24 10.59 -4.18
N LYS A 6 16.02 9.58 -4.62
CA LYS A 6 15.71 8.16 -4.35
C LYS A 6 15.58 7.87 -2.85
N LYS A 7 16.49 8.41 -2.04
CA LYS A 7 16.44 8.31 -0.57
C LYS A 7 15.16 8.93 0.01
N SER A 8 14.77 10.09 -0.48
CA SER A 8 13.54 10.77 -0.05
C SER A 8 12.28 9.99 -0.44
N VAL A 9 12.29 9.35 -1.61
CA VAL A 9 11.18 8.49 -2.05
C VAL A 9 11.08 7.25 -1.17
N LEU A 10 12.21 6.64 -0.77
CA LEU A 10 12.18 5.51 0.17
C LEU A 10 11.57 5.88 1.52
N ASP A 11 11.75 7.11 2.01
CA ASP A 11 11.08 7.55 3.24
C ASP A 11 9.55 7.64 3.08
N LYS A 12 9.07 8.04 1.89
CA LYS A 12 7.63 8.00 1.57
C LYS A 12 7.12 6.58 1.39
N LEU A 13 7.89 5.73 0.72
CA LEU A 13 7.54 4.32 0.58
C LEU A 13 7.46 3.63 1.95
N TYR A 14 8.37 3.93 2.87
CA TYR A 14 8.33 3.44 4.24
C TYR A 14 7.02 3.83 4.94
N TYR A 15 6.58 5.08 4.80
CA TYR A 15 5.31 5.54 5.37
C TYR A 15 4.12 4.74 4.82
N GLU A 16 4.06 4.56 3.49
CA GLU A 16 2.98 3.78 2.86
C GLU A 16 2.99 2.31 3.33
N MET A 17 4.18 1.70 3.44
CA MET A 17 4.35 0.35 3.96
C MET A 17 3.88 0.24 5.42
N TRP A 18 4.28 1.19 6.26
CA TRP A 18 3.88 1.22 7.66
C TRP A 18 2.37 1.33 7.79
N MET A 19 1.76 2.29 7.07
CA MET A 19 0.33 2.49 7.12
C MET A 19 -0.46 1.29 6.58
N LEU A 20 -0.03 0.64 5.49
CA LEU A 20 -0.64 -0.60 5.00
C LEU A 20 -0.68 -1.68 6.09
N ASN A 21 0.45 -1.89 6.78
CA ASN A 21 0.60 -2.96 7.74
C ASN A 21 -0.12 -2.67 9.07
N GLU A 22 -0.09 -1.44 9.57
CA GLU A 22 -0.80 -1.07 10.80
C GLU A 22 -2.33 -1.04 10.61
N SER A 23 -2.80 -0.49 9.48
CA SER A 23 -4.25 -0.41 9.20
C SER A 23 -4.89 -1.76 8.83
N PHE A 24 -4.08 -2.77 8.52
CA PHE A 24 -4.55 -4.14 8.36
C PHE A 24 -5.13 -4.70 9.66
N PHE A 25 -4.50 -4.39 10.80
CA PHE A 25 -4.94 -4.83 12.12
C PHE A 25 -6.19 -4.06 12.53
N GLN A 26 -7.32 -4.77 12.59
CA GLN A 26 -8.51 -4.26 13.27
C GLN A 26 -8.43 -4.68 14.73
N PRO A 27 -8.33 -3.74 15.69
CA PRO A 27 -8.46 -4.09 17.08
C PRO A 27 -9.88 -4.65 17.29
N ASN A 28 -9.99 -5.80 17.95
CA ASN A 28 -11.25 -6.21 18.54
C ASN A 28 -11.57 -5.22 19.67
N TYR A 29 -12.23 -4.12 19.34
CA TYR A 29 -12.69 -3.15 20.32
C TYR A 29 -13.84 -3.77 21.13
N VAL A 30 -13.49 -4.51 22.18
CA VAL A 30 -14.45 -5.16 23.10
C VAL A 30 -15.31 -4.13 23.87
N TYR A 31 -14.97 -2.84 23.84
CA TYR A 31 -15.57 -1.80 24.70
C TYR A 31 -16.14 -0.56 23.98
N VAL A 32 -16.30 -0.59 22.65
CA VAL A 32 -16.80 0.56 21.89
C VAL A 32 -18.29 0.37 21.53
N PRO A 33 -19.18 1.37 21.74
CA PRO A 33 -20.56 1.30 21.29
C PRO A 33 -20.65 0.90 19.81
N SER A 34 -21.61 0.03 19.46
CA SER A 34 -21.70 -0.62 18.13
C SER A 34 -21.65 0.36 16.94
N SER A 35 -22.18 1.56 17.09
CA SER A 35 -22.13 2.62 16.07
C SER A 35 -20.73 3.24 15.88
N ARG A 36 -19.96 3.43 16.95
CA ARG A 36 -18.58 3.94 16.89
C ARG A 36 -17.60 2.87 16.43
N CYS A 37 -17.84 1.61 16.80
CA CYS A 37 -17.11 0.45 16.30
C CYS A 37 -17.22 0.34 14.76
N GLY A 38 -18.37 0.71 14.18
CA GLY A 38 -18.54 0.76 12.73
C GLY A 38 -17.70 1.83 12.03
N VAL A 39 -17.58 3.03 12.61
CA VAL A 39 -16.83 4.15 12.02
C VAL A 39 -15.32 3.89 12.04
N GLU A 40 -14.76 3.46 13.18
CA GLU A 40 -13.33 3.17 13.31
C GLU A 40 -12.91 2.03 12.38
N ASN A 41 -13.72 0.96 12.30
CA ASN A 41 -13.46 -0.14 11.38
C ASN A 41 -13.50 0.28 9.90
N ASN A 42 -14.41 1.19 9.53
CA ASN A 42 -14.44 1.75 8.18
C ASN A 42 -13.24 2.66 7.92
N ALA A 43 -12.86 3.51 8.86
CA ALA A 43 -11.69 4.39 8.73
C ALA A 43 -10.39 3.58 8.55
N LEU A 44 -10.21 2.50 9.34
CA LEU A 44 -9.07 1.59 9.18
C LEU A 44 -9.10 0.87 7.84
N LEU A 45 -10.26 0.37 7.41
CA LEU A 45 -10.39 -0.26 6.10
C LEU A 45 -10.09 0.72 4.97
N GLU A 46 -10.61 1.93 5.03
CA GLU A 46 -10.39 2.95 4.00
C GLU A 46 -8.93 3.38 3.96
N SER A 47 -8.29 3.57 5.12
CA SER A 47 -6.85 3.79 5.24
C SER A 47 -6.06 2.65 4.60
N PHE A 48 -6.36 1.39 4.96
CA PHE A 48 -5.73 0.21 4.38
C PHE A 48 -5.83 0.19 2.85
N LEU A 49 -7.02 0.43 2.30
CA LEU A 49 -7.24 0.39 0.85
C LEU A 49 -6.55 1.54 0.12
N ILE A 50 -6.44 2.73 0.72
CA ILE A 50 -5.70 3.86 0.14
C ILE A 50 -4.22 3.52 0.02
N HIS A 51 -3.61 3.02 1.10
CA HIS A 51 -2.19 2.66 1.10
C HIS A 51 -1.91 1.45 0.22
N ALA A 52 -2.81 0.47 0.18
CA ALA A 52 -2.72 -0.65 -0.76
C ALA A 52 -2.75 -0.16 -2.22
N ARG A 53 -3.62 0.79 -2.55
CA ARG A 53 -3.67 1.42 -3.86
C ARG A 53 -2.35 2.13 -4.21
N ASN A 54 -1.85 3.00 -3.33
CA ASN A 54 -0.63 3.75 -3.59
C ASN A 54 0.56 2.82 -3.83
N LEU A 55 0.69 1.77 -3.01
CA LEU A 55 1.72 0.76 -3.16
C LEU A 55 1.54 -0.05 -4.43
N PHE A 56 0.32 -0.45 -4.78
CA PHE A 56 0.07 -1.17 -6.04
C PHE A 56 0.42 -0.32 -7.26
N ASP A 57 -0.01 0.94 -7.28
CA ASP A 57 0.27 1.91 -8.36
C ASP A 57 1.78 2.15 -8.50
N PHE A 58 2.55 2.15 -7.39
CA PHE A 58 4.01 2.20 -7.42
C PHE A 58 4.65 1.03 -8.20
N PHE A 59 3.99 -0.12 -8.31
CA PHE A 59 4.42 -1.28 -9.09
C PHE A 59 3.85 -1.34 -10.51
N GLN A 60 3.03 -0.36 -10.91
CA GLN A 60 2.50 -0.27 -12.26
C GLN A 60 3.35 0.65 -13.15
N ASP A 61 3.05 0.60 -14.46
CA ASP A 61 3.59 1.54 -15.42
C ASP A 61 3.05 2.95 -15.11
N LYS A 62 3.89 3.98 -15.27
CA LYS A 62 3.54 5.36 -14.91
C LYS A 62 2.31 5.83 -15.67
N GLN A 63 1.35 6.42 -14.95
CA GLN A 63 0.19 7.03 -15.58
C GLN A 63 0.48 8.49 -15.95
N TYR A 64 1.24 9.21 -15.13
CA TYR A 64 1.60 10.62 -15.33
C TYR A 64 3.12 10.83 -15.35
N PRO A 65 3.62 11.89 -16.02
CA PRO A 65 5.05 12.14 -16.15
C PRO A 65 5.79 12.38 -14.82
N ASP A 66 5.09 12.88 -13.81
CA ASP A 66 5.58 13.20 -12.48
C ASP A 66 5.41 12.07 -11.46
N ASP A 67 4.78 10.96 -11.85
CA ASP A 67 4.69 9.76 -11.01
C ASP A 67 6.07 9.14 -10.79
N ILE A 68 6.28 8.62 -9.58
CA ILE A 68 7.49 7.87 -9.21
C ILE A 68 7.12 6.41 -9.00
N ASN A 69 7.88 5.50 -9.61
CA ASN A 69 7.63 4.05 -9.52
C ASN A 69 8.94 3.25 -9.37
N TYR A 70 8.82 1.92 -9.29
CA TYR A 70 9.96 1.02 -9.13
C TYR A 70 11.04 1.16 -10.22
N PHE A 71 10.66 1.53 -11.46
CA PHE A 71 11.62 1.71 -12.55
C PHE A 71 12.58 2.89 -12.32
N ASP A 72 12.16 3.92 -11.59
CA ASP A 72 13.04 5.06 -11.26
C ASP A 72 14.23 4.65 -10.38
N PHE A 73 14.16 3.47 -9.75
CA PHE A 73 15.24 2.87 -8.98
C PHE A 73 16.17 1.99 -9.83
N GLY A 74 15.82 1.72 -11.09
CA GLY A 74 16.55 0.77 -11.95
C GLY A 74 16.19 -0.70 -11.67
N VAL A 75 15.08 -0.95 -10.98
CA VAL A 75 14.59 -2.30 -10.66
C VAL A 75 13.77 -2.85 -11.83
N ARG A 76 13.87 -4.16 -12.09
CA ARG A 76 13.08 -4.85 -13.12
C ARG A 76 11.60 -4.91 -12.74
N LYS A 77 10.74 -5.20 -13.71
CA LYS A 77 9.29 -5.34 -13.49
C LYS A 77 8.99 -6.42 -12.45
N ILE A 78 8.34 -6.02 -11.37
CA ILE A 78 7.81 -6.87 -10.32
C ILE A 78 6.29 -6.95 -10.55
N VAL A 79 5.76 -8.16 -10.66
CA VAL A 79 4.33 -8.38 -10.92
C VAL A 79 3.63 -8.62 -9.60
N ILE A 80 2.67 -7.76 -9.28
CA ILE A 80 1.76 -7.93 -8.15
C ILE A 80 0.37 -8.23 -8.69
N GLU A 81 -0.21 -9.33 -8.25
CA GLU A 81 -1.58 -9.71 -8.59
C GLU A 81 -2.49 -9.43 -7.41
N LEU A 82 -3.55 -8.64 -7.60
CA LEU A 82 -4.58 -8.46 -6.57
C LEU A 82 -5.64 -9.56 -6.66
N PRO A 83 -6.33 -9.89 -5.55
CA PRO A 83 -7.39 -10.89 -5.57
C PRO A 83 -8.52 -10.51 -6.52
N PHE A 84 -9.15 -11.52 -7.13
CA PHE A 84 -10.36 -11.33 -7.94
C PHE A 84 -11.45 -10.59 -7.15
N ASN A 85 -12.11 -9.61 -7.78
CA ASN A 85 -13.07 -8.68 -7.16
C ASN A 85 -12.52 -7.81 -6.02
N ASN A 86 -11.20 -7.71 -5.85
CA ASN A 86 -10.54 -6.77 -4.95
C ASN A 86 -9.36 -6.06 -5.66
N GLY A 87 -9.48 -5.83 -6.96
CA GLY A 87 -8.48 -5.15 -7.76
C GLY A 87 -8.59 -3.64 -7.66
N MET A 88 -7.74 -2.95 -8.43
CA MET A 88 -7.71 -1.49 -8.48
C MET A 88 -9.04 -0.87 -8.90
N HIS A 89 -9.80 -1.56 -9.75
CA HIS A 89 -11.13 -1.11 -10.14
C HIS A 89 -12.04 -0.97 -8.92
N GLU A 90 -12.17 -2.02 -8.12
CA GLU A 90 -13.03 -2.02 -6.93
C GLU A 90 -12.52 -1.04 -5.88
N ILE A 91 -11.21 -0.96 -5.66
CA ILE A 91 -10.60 -0.03 -4.69
C ILE A 91 -10.96 1.42 -5.06
N ASN A 92 -10.78 1.80 -6.33
CA ASN A 92 -11.09 3.15 -6.81
C ASN A 92 -12.59 3.46 -6.72
N LYS A 93 -13.46 2.51 -7.09
CA LYS A 93 -14.91 2.66 -6.99
C LYS A 93 -15.38 2.84 -5.55
N TYR A 94 -14.77 2.13 -4.61
CA TYR A 94 -15.13 2.18 -3.21
C TYR A 94 -14.65 3.46 -2.52
N LEU A 95 -13.40 3.88 -2.76
CA LEU A 95 -12.77 5.01 -2.06
C LEU A 95 -13.13 6.38 -2.64
N ALA A 96 -13.10 6.54 -3.97
CA ALA A 96 -13.02 7.88 -4.57
C ALA A 96 -14.32 8.35 -5.25
N HIS A 97 -15.29 7.46 -5.46
CA HIS A 97 -16.42 7.76 -6.32
C HIS A 97 -17.77 7.35 -5.70
N LEU A 98 -18.72 8.27 -5.72
CA LEU A 98 -20.13 7.91 -5.59
C LEU A 98 -20.59 7.38 -6.95
N THR A 99 -20.64 6.06 -7.10
CA THR A 99 -21.00 5.41 -8.38
C THR A 99 -22.34 4.70 -8.28
N LYS A 100 -23.01 4.51 -9.42
CA LYS A 100 -24.21 3.66 -9.51
C LYS A 100 -23.96 2.27 -8.92
N GLU A 101 -22.79 1.72 -9.20
CA GLU A 101 -22.35 0.45 -8.65
C GLU A 101 -22.34 0.42 -7.12
N ARG A 102 -21.95 1.51 -6.46
CA ARG A 102 -21.96 1.61 -4.99
C ARG A 102 -23.38 1.64 -4.40
N ILE A 103 -24.37 2.05 -5.19
CA ILE A 103 -25.79 2.09 -4.79
C ILE A 103 -26.45 0.74 -5.07
N GLU A 104 -26.10 0.12 -6.20
CA GLU A 104 -26.77 -1.07 -6.73
C GLU A 104 -26.14 -2.40 -6.26
N LYS A 105 -24.85 -2.39 -5.89
CA LYS A 105 -24.12 -3.58 -5.44
C LYS A 105 -23.75 -3.50 -3.97
N GLU A 106 -23.68 -4.66 -3.34
CA GLU A 106 -23.16 -4.79 -1.99
C GLU A 106 -21.68 -4.38 -1.92
N LYS A 107 -21.26 -3.89 -0.74
CA LYS A 107 -19.86 -3.59 -0.45
C LYS A 107 -18.99 -4.83 -0.75
N PRO A 108 -17.87 -4.68 -1.50
CA PRO A 108 -16.99 -5.80 -1.76
C PRO A 108 -16.53 -6.49 -0.47
N LYS A 109 -16.50 -7.82 -0.50
CA LYS A 109 -15.85 -8.60 0.55
C LYS A 109 -14.35 -8.51 0.33
N TRP A 110 -13.68 -7.66 1.09
CA TRP A 110 -12.24 -7.42 0.96
C TRP A 110 -11.42 -8.56 1.53
N ASN A 111 -10.67 -9.27 0.67
CA ASN A 111 -9.63 -10.19 1.09
C ASN A 111 -8.35 -9.41 1.47
N ARG A 112 -8.43 -8.69 2.59
CA ARG A 112 -7.33 -7.83 3.11
C ARG A 112 -6.04 -8.60 3.30
N GLY A 113 -6.12 -9.84 3.79
CA GLY A 113 -4.96 -10.70 4.02
C GLY A 113 -4.21 -10.96 2.71
N LYS A 114 -4.93 -11.33 1.64
CA LYS A 114 -4.32 -11.60 0.35
C LYS A 114 -3.78 -10.35 -0.35
N ILE A 115 -4.49 -9.21 -0.24
CA ILE A 115 -3.98 -7.91 -0.72
C ILE A 115 -2.64 -7.59 -0.05
N ARG A 116 -2.61 -7.62 1.29
CA ARG A 116 -1.41 -7.33 2.09
C ARG A 116 -0.26 -8.26 1.73
N GLU A 117 -0.52 -9.57 1.69
CA GLU A 117 0.48 -10.58 1.34
C GLU A 117 1.11 -10.30 -0.03
N ASN A 118 0.28 -10.10 -1.06
CA ASN A 118 0.78 -9.92 -2.42
C ASN A 118 1.56 -8.61 -2.57
N ILE A 119 1.13 -7.52 -1.92
CA ILE A 119 1.86 -6.25 -1.92
C ILE A 119 3.18 -6.37 -1.15
N ASN A 120 3.18 -6.97 0.04
CA ASN A 120 4.39 -7.17 0.84
C ASN A 120 5.42 -8.07 0.12
N ASN A 121 4.97 -9.08 -0.63
CA ASN A 121 5.86 -9.90 -1.45
C ASN A 121 6.56 -9.07 -2.53
N GLY A 122 5.82 -8.20 -3.23
CA GLY A 122 6.40 -7.30 -4.23
C GLY A 122 7.37 -6.28 -3.62
N LEU A 123 7.07 -5.76 -2.42
CA LEU A 123 7.97 -4.89 -1.66
C LEU A 123 9.24 -5.61 -1.21
N ALA A 124 9.13 -6.85 -0.74
CA ALA A 124 10.29 -7.66 -0.38
C ALA A 124 11.22 -7.87 -1.59
N GLU A 125 10.66 -8.21 -2.75
CA GLU A 125 11.40 -8.35 -3.99
C GLU A 125 12.07 -7.02 -4.40
N PHE A 126 11.33 -5.91 -4.32
CA PHE A 126 11.85 -4.58 -4.60
C PHE A 126 13.06 -4.23 -3.73
N LEU A 127 12.94 -4.37 -2.40
CA LEU A 127 14.01 -4.08 -1.45
C LEU A 127 15.25 -4.97 -1.66
N ASN A 128 15.06 -6.20 -2.14
CA ASN A 128 16.16 -7.11 -2.45
C ASN A 128 16.92 -6.73 -3.72
N ASN A 129 16.30 -5.96 -4.61
CA ASN A 129 16.92 -5.48 -5.85
C ASN A 129 17.45 -4.03 -5.74
N LEU A 130 17.32 -3.38 -4.59
CA LEU A 130 17.88 -2.04 -4.37
C LEU A 130 19.40 -2.08 -4.15
N PRO A 131 20.14 -1.08 -4.66
CA PRO A 131 21.57 -0.98 -4.41
C PRO A 131 21.82 -0.55 -2.95
N VAL A 132 22.93 -1.01 -2.35
CA VAL A 132 23.21 -0.83 -0.91
C VAL A 132 23.45 0.64 -0.53
N ASP A 133 24.00 1.44 -1.45
CA ASP A 133 24.35 2.86 -1.28
C ASP A 133 23.14 3.79 -1.15
N ILE A 134 21.94 3.31 -1.49
CA ILE A 134 20.69 4.03 -1.25
C ILE A 134 20.33 4.11 0.24
N PHE A 135 20.96 3.29 1.08
CA PHE A 135 20.78 3.32 2.52
C PHE A 135 22.00 3.98 3.22
N PRO A 136 21.81 4.67 4.34
CA PRO A 136 20.51 5.02 4.92
C PRO A 136 19.75 6.02 4.03
N THR A 137 18.42 6.02 4.18
CA THR A 137 17.54 7.01 3.55
C THR A 137 17.80 8.42 4.11
N LYS A 138 17.04 9.42 3.66
CA LYS A 138 17.22 10.80 4.09
C LYS A 138 16.83 10.99 5.56
N GLU A 139 15.83 10.25 6.04
CA GLU A 139 15.45 10.20 7.46
C GLU A 139 16.31 9.23 8.29
N GLY A 140 17.37 8.65 7.71
CA GLY A 140 18.29 7.77 8.43
C GLY A 140 17.84 6.30 8.52
N ARG A 141 16.83 5.89 7.76
CA ARG A 141 16.31 4.52 7.78
C ARG A 141 17.25 3.56 7.07
N VAL A 142 17.45 2.39 7.65
CA VAL A 142 18.23 1.31 7.07
C VAL A 142 17.32 0.23 6.48
N LYS A 143 17.84 -0.63 5.61
CA LYS A 143 17.06 -1.68 4.94
C LYS A 143 16.28 -2.56 5.93
N SER A 144 16.86 -2.89 7.09
CA SER A 144 16.20 -3.70 8.13
C SER A 144 14.96 -3.06 8.73
N ASP A 145 14.85 -1.72 8.70
CA ASP A 145 13.64 -1.02 9.17
C ASP A 145 12.45 -1.37 8.26
N PHE A 146 12.67 -1.40 6.95
CA PHE A 146 11.65 -1.78 5.96
C PHE A 146 11.29 -3.26 6.07
N GLU A 147 12.29 -4.14 6.22
CA GLU A 147 12.08 -5.58 6.38
C GLU A 147 11.27 -5.91 7.63
N SER A 148 11.37 -5.09 8.69
CA SER A 148 10.58 -5.27 9.91
C SER A 148 9.07 -5.11 9.69
N LEU A 149 8.66 -4.31 8.70
CA LEU A 149 7.25 -4.03 8.36
C LEU A 149 6.62 -5.15 7.52
N LEU A 150 7.42 -6.01 6.89
CA LEU A 150 6.95 -7.07 6.00
C LEU A 150 6.48 -8.34 6.73
N LYS A 151 6.59 -8.37 8.07
CA LYS A 151 6.29 -9.52 8.93
C LYS A 151 4.80 -9.73 9.18
#